data_AF-A0A7S3T529-F1
#
_entry.id   AF-A0A7S3T529-F1
#
_cell.length_a   1.000
_cell.length_b   1.000
_cell.length_c   1.000
_cell.angle_alpha   90.00
_cell.angle_beta   90.00
_cell.angle_gamma   90.00
#
_symmetry.space_group_name_H-M   'P 1'
#
loop_
_entity.id
_entity.type
_entity.pdbx_description
1 polymer ?
#
loop_
_entity_poly.entity_id
_entity_poly.type
_entity_poly.pdbx_seq_one_letter_code
_entity_poly.pdbx_strand_id
1 'polypeptide(L)'
;ATHVLMAGVPLDVDCEDVANQLRSIPNVLGIHDLHVWALSGTKRNMWAHLTVRHGADSTAVLRDAQAIAQSVGCEHTCFQIEDADTYDMTGCETCSLGIPRA
;
A
#
# COMPACT_ATOMS: atom_id res chain seq x y z
N ALA A 1 -19.99 -10.63 21.47
CA ALA A 1 -18.57 -10.82 21.81
C ALA A 1 -17.75 -10.25 20.66
N THR A 2 -16.94 -9.22 20.92
CA THR A 2 -16.12 -8.59 19.87
C THR A 2 -14.77 -9.30 19.85
N HIS A 3 -14.53 -10.12 18.83
CA HIS A 3 -13.22 -10.71 18.59
C HIS A 3 -12.37 -9.68 17.84
N VAL A 4 -11.48 -9.00 18.55
CA VAL A 4 -10.41 -8.23 17.91
C VAL A 4 -9.31 -9.22 17.53
N LEU A 5 -9.19 -9.55 16.25
CA LEU A 5 -8.09 -10.36 15.73
C LEU A 5 -6.90 -9.44 15.52
N MET A 6 -5.84 -9.63 16.31
CA MET A 6 -4.54 -8.99 16.05
C MET A 6 -3.86 -9.70 14.88
N ALA A 7 -4.29 -9.40 13.65
CA ALA A 7 -3.69 -9.96 12.45
C ALA A 7 -2.36 -9.25 12.20
N GLY A 8 -1.27 -9.81 12.74
CA GLY A 8 0.09 -9.34 12.45
C GLY A 8 0.48 -9.58 11.00
N VAL A 9 1.56 -8.93 10.58
CA VAL A 9 2.17 -9.15 9.26
C VAL A 9 2.59 -10.62 9.14
N PRO A 10 2.25 -11.33 8.04
CA PRO A 10 2.69 -12.69 7.81
C PRO A 10 4.22 -12.77 7.83
N LEU A 11 4.79 -13.78 8.49
CA LEU A 11 6.25 -13.92 8.68
C LEU A 11 7.04 -14.02 7.37
N ASP A 12 6.37 -14.37 6.28
CA ASP A 12 6.97 -14.59 4.96
C ASP A 12 6.78 -13.41 3.99
N VAL A 13 6.23 -12.28 4.46
CA VAL A 13 6.11 -11.05 3.67
C VAL A 13 7.11 -10.02 4.19
N ASP A 14 8.00 -9.58 3.30
CA ASP A 14 8.85 -8.42 3.52
C ASP A 14 8.12 -7.16 3.01
N CYS A 15 7.62 -6.35 3.94
CA CYS A 15 6.90 -5.12 3.60
C CYS A 15 7.79 -4.09 2.88
N GLU A 16 9.10 -4.06 3.13
CA GLU A 16 10.02 -3.14 2.47
C GLU A 16 10.22 -3.54 1.00
N ASP A 17 10.35 -4.85 0.73
CA ASP A 17 10.40 -5.37 -0.64
C ASP A 17 9.10 -5.05 -1.40
N VAL A 18 7.94 -5.29 -0.80
CA VAL A 18 6.64 -4.93 -1.39
C VAL A 18 6.56 -3.43 -1.67
N ALA A 19 6.96 -2.59 -0.72
CA ALA A 19 6.96 -1.14 -0.91
C ALA A 19 7.89 -0.71 -2.05
N ASN A 20 9.07 -1.33 -2.18
CA ASN A 20 10.00 -1.08 -3.27
C ASN A 20 9.45 -1.51 -4.63
N GLN A 21 8.77 -2.65 -4.70
CA GLN A 21 8.06 -3.08 -5.92
C GLN A 21 6.96 -2.09 -6.29
N LEU A 22 6.14 -1.64 -5.33
CA LEU A 22 5.09 -0.64 -5.57
C LEU A 22 5.67 0.71 -6.03
N ARG A 23 6.82 1.13 -5.48
CA ARG A 23 7.54 2.35 -5.92
C ARG A 23 8.09 2.24 -7.34
N SER A 24 8.29 1.02 -7.85
CA SER A 24 8.77 0.82 -9.22
C SER A 24 7.69 1.07 -10.29
N ILE A 25 6.42 1.16 -9.89
CA ILE A 25 5.31 1.47 -10.79
C ILE A 25 5.51 2.90 -11.35
N PRO A 26 5.42 3.10 -12.68
CA PRO A 26 5.52 4.42 -13.28
C PRO A 26 4.55 5.43 -12.64
N ASN A 27 5.06 6.62 -12.35
CA ASN A 27 4.35 7.74 -11.74
C ASN A 27 4.03 7.61 -10.24
N VAL A 28 4.34 6.49 -9.58
CA VAL A 28 4.32 6.41 -8.12
C VAL A 28 5.53 7.17 -7.58
N LEU A 29 5.27 8.11 -6.67
CA LEU A 29 6.27 8.94 -6.01
C LEU A 29 6.57 8.45 -4.59
N GLY A 30 5.59 7.81 -3.95
CA GLY A 30 5.71 7.36 -2.57
C GLY A 30 4.67 6.31 -2.22
N ILE A 31 5.03 5.52 -1.21
CA ILE A 31 4.15 4.55 -0.55
C ILE A 31 4.21 4.86 0.94
N HIS A 32 3.06 4.88 1.58
CA HIS A 32 2.91 4.93 3.04
C HIS A 32 1.68 4.16 3.47
N ASP A 33 1.59 3.93 4.77
CA ASP A 33 0.49 3.18 5.39
C ASP A 33 0.29 1.80 4.73
N LEU A 34 1.40 1.14 4.39
CA LEU A 34 1.39 -0.22 3.84
C LEU A 34 1.12 -1.21 4.97
N HIS A 35 -0.04 -1.85 4.90
CA HIS A 35 -0.45 -2.92 5.81
C HIS A 35 -0.68 -4.19 5.04
N VAL A 36 -0.09 -5.28 5.52
CA VAL A 36 -0.35 -6.63 5.02
C VAL A 36 -0.75 -7.51 6.19
N TRP A 37 -1.84 -8.24 6.05
CA TRP A 37 -2.29 -9.18 7.08
C TRP A 37 -2.89 -10.43 6.46
N ALA A 38 -2.82 -11.54 7.19
CA ALA A 38 -3.44 -12.80 6.80
C ALA A 38 -4.80 -12.99 7.50
N LEU A 39 -5.83 -13.38 6.73
CA LEU A 39 -7.09 -13.87 7.26
C LEU A 39 -7.03 -15.38 7.58
N SER A 40 -6.23 -16.11 6.80
CA SER A 40 -5.91 -17.53 7.00
C SER A 40 -4.55 -17.83 6.35
N GLY A 41 -4.00 -19.03 6.54
CA GLY A 41 -2.64 -19.37 6.10
C GLY A 41 -2.31 -19.06 4.63
N THR A 42 -3.31 -19.03 3.74
CA THR A 42 -3.12 -18.73 2.31
C THR A 42 -3.83 -17.47 1.83
N LYS A 43 -4.72 -16.86 2.62
CA LYS A 43 -5.48 -15.66 2.19
C LYS A 43 -4.95 -14.43 2.89
N ARG A 44 -4.38 -13.51 2.11
CA ARG A 44 -3.82 -12.25 2.57
C ARG A 44 -4.56 -11.08 1.98
N ASN A 45 -4.54 -9.99 2.72
CA ASN A 45 -5.05 -8.71 2.31
C ASN A 45 -3.93 -7.67 2.40
N MET A 46 -4.03 -6.64 1.57
CA MET A 46 -3.07 -5.54 1.54
C MET A 46 -3.80 -4.21 1.41
N TRP A 47 -3.42 -3.24 2.23
CA TRP A 47 -3.80 -1.83 2.09
C TRP A 47 -2.55 -0.98 1.96
N ALA A 48 -2.58 0.02 1.08
CA ALA A 48 -1.50 1.00 1.00
C ALA A 48 -1.99 2.28 0.36
N HIS A 49 -1.30 3.38 0.66
CA HIS A 49 -1.52 4.67 0.03
C HIS A 49 -0.39 4.91 -0.97
N LEU A 50 -0.76 5.23 -2.21
CA LEU A 50 0.15 5.48 -3.32
C LEU A 50 0.07 6.97 -3.65
N THR A 51 1.11 7.71 -3.30
CA THR A 51 1.26 9.08 -3.81
C THR A 51 1.71 9.01 -5.26
N VAL A 52 0.95 9.61 -6.16
CA VAL A 52 1.24 9.62 -7.61
C VAL A 52 1.49 11.02 -8.12
N ARG A 53 2.26 11.12 -9.20
CA ARG A 53 2.46 12.38 -9.93
C ARG A 53 1.12 12.97 -10.35
N HIS A 54 1.01 14.29 -10.27
CA HIS A 54 -0.17 15.00 -10.72
C HIS A 54 -0.55 14.66 -12.17
N GLY A 55 -1.82 14.33 -12.39
CA GLY A 55 -2.35 13.95 -13.71
C GLY A 55 -1.93 12.56 -14.22
N ALA A 56 -1.35 11.72 -13.38
CA ALA A 56 -1.07 10.32 -13.73
C ALA A 56 -2.36 9.52 -13.99
N ASP A 57 -2.26 8.49 -14.83
CA ASP A 57 -3.34 7.52 -15.02
C ASP A 57 -3.46 6.63 -13.77
N SER A 58 -4.37 6.99 -12.87
CA SER A 58 -4.63 6.27 -11.64
C SER A 58 -5.13 4.84 -11.88
N THR A 59 -5.77 4.57 -13.01
CA THR A 59 -6.27 3.22 -13.35
C THR A 59 -5.11 2.30 -13.72
N ALA A 60 -4.14 2.81 -14.49
CA ALA A 60 -2.92 2.07 -14.82
C ALA A 60 -2.11 1.77 -13.55
N VAL A 61 -1.92 2.77 -12.67
CA VAL A 61 -1.23 2.59 -11.38
C VAL A 61 -1.92 1.54 -10.52
N LEU A 62 -3.26 1.63 -10.38
CA LEU A 62 -4.03 0.70 -9.57
C LEU A 62 -3.91 -0.75 -10.07
N ARG A 63 -3.98 -0.94 -11.40
CA ARG A 63 -3.83 -2.26 -12.02
C ARG A 63 -2.45 -2.86 -11.74
N ASP A 64 -1.41 -2.07 -11.90
CA ASP A 64 -0.03 -2.54 -11.71
C ASP A 64 0.24 -2.83 -10.21
N ALA A 65 -0.31 -2.02 -9.30
CA ALA A 65 -0.26 -2.27 -7.86
C ALA A 65 -0.98 -3.56 -7.45
N GLN A 66 -2.16 -3.81 -8.03
CA GLN A 66 -2.91 -5.06 -7.83
C GLN A 66 -2.14 -6.28 -8.33
N ALA A 67 -1.43 -6.18 -9.46
CA ALA A 67 -0.61 -7.26 -9.98
C ALA A 67 0.56 -7.60 -9.02
N ILE A 68 1.21 -6.58 -8.46
CA ILE A 68 2.26 -6.76 -7.46
C ILE A 68 1.70 -7.42 -6.19
N ALA A 69 0.56 -6.94 -5.68
CA ALA A 69 -0.09 -7.52 -4.52
C ALA A 69 -0.47 -9.00 -4.73
N GLN A 70 -1.00 -9.34 -5.91
CA GLN A 70 -1.29 -10.72 -6.28
C GLN A 70 -0.02 -11.59 -6.30
N SER A 71 1.11 -11.05 -6.76
CA SER A 71 2.39 -11.78 -6.79
C SER A 71 2.89 -12.22 -5.41
N VAL A 72 2.48 -11.51 -4.34
CA VAL A 72 2.79 -11.83 -2.94
C VAL A 72 1.64 -12.51 -2.19
N GLY A 73 0.63 -12.98 -2.93
CA GLY A 73 -0.51 -13.75 -2.39
C GLY A 73 -1.63 -12.91 -1.77
N CYS A 74 -1.66 -11.59 -2.01
CA CYS A 74 -2.73 -10.71 -1.56
C CYS A 74 -3.82 -10.59 -2.64
N GLU A 75 -4.94 -11.28 -2.44
CA GLU A 75 -6.07 -11.28 -3.38
C GLU A 75 -7.04 -10.12 -3.12
N HIS A 76 -7.16 -9.68 -1.87
CA HIS A 76 -8.06 -8.59 -1.49
C HIS A 76 -7.25 -7.34 -1.13
N THR A 77 -7.32 -6.34 -2.00
CA THR A 77 -6.51 -5.13 -1.89
C THR A 77 -7.37 -3.87 -1.86
N CYS A 78 -6.95 -2.88 -1.08
CA CYS A 78 -7.47 -1.52 -1.17
C CYS A 78 -6.28 -0.58 -1.31
N PHE A 79 -6.20 0.12 -2.44
CA PHE A 79 -5.15 1.11 -2.68
C PHE A 79 -5.80 2.48 -2.76
N GLN A 80 -5.37 3.38 -1.88
CA GLN A 80 -5.74 4.78 -1.97
C GLN A 80 -4.74 5.48 -2.89
N ILE A 81 -5.25 6.12 -3.95
CA ILE A 81 -4.42 6.92 -4.85
C ILE A 81 -4.49 8.38 -4.39
N GLU A 82 -3.33 8.96 -4.11
CA GLU A 82 -3.18 10.33 -3.63
C GLU A 82 -2.41 11.15 -4.65
N ASP A 83 -3.07 12.12 -5.27
CA ASP A 83 -2.43 13.01 -6.24
C ASP A 83 -1.54 14.02 -5.50
N ALA A 84 -0.26 14.08 -5.86
CA ALA A 84 0.75 14.83 -5.11
C ALA A 84 0.48 16.34 -5.00
N ASP A 85 -0.30 16.92 -5.92
CA ASP A 85 -0.55 18.37 -5.95
C ASP A 85 -1.89 18.73 -5.31
N THR A 86 -2.82 17.78 -5.19
CA THR A 86 -4.21 18.06 -4.80
C THR A 86 -4.66 17.31 -3.56
N TYR A 87 -4.00 16.23 -3.17
CA TYR A 87 -4.35 15.49 -1.96
C TYR A 87 -3.76 16.19 -0.72
N ASP A 88 -4.63 16.46 0.27
CA ASP A 88 -4.21 17.07 1.53
C ASP A 88 -3.53 16.05 2.44
N MET A 89 -2.21 16.16 2.53
CA MET A 89 -1.37 15.27 3.34
C MET A 89 -1.30 15.67 4.83
N THR A 90 -1.93 16.77 5.24
CA THR A 90 -1.80 17.29 6.62
C THR A 90 -2.40 16.36 7.68
N GLY A 91 -3.36 15.51 7.32
CA GLY A 91 -3.96 14.50 8.21
C GLY A 91 -3.18 13.18 8.31
N CYS A 92 -2.14 12.98 7.51
CA CYS A 92 -1.38 11.73 7.52
C CYS A 92 -0.25 11.81 8.55
N GLU A 93 -0.36 11.07 9.66
CA GLU A 93 0.66 11.05 10.74
C GLU A 93 2.05 10.65 10.22
N THR A 94 2.12 9.72 9.26
CA THR A 94 3.37 9.25 8.65
C THR A 94 4.03 10.31 7.76
N CYS A 95 3.23 11.08 7.01
CA CYS A 95 3.75 12.07 6.07
C CYS A 95 4.05 13.42 6.73
N SER A 96 3.28 13.80 7.76
CA SER A 96 3.47 15.03 8.53
C SER A 96 4.71 14.98 9.44
N LEU A 97 5.22 13.79 9.77
CA LEU A 97 6.44 13.59 10.56
C LEU A 97 7.74 13.52 9.71
N GLY A 98 7.65 13.56 8.38
CA GLY A 98 8.82 13.45 7.51
C GLY A 98 9.59 12.13 7.66
N ILE A 99 8.94 11.08 8.18
CA ILE A 99 9.53 9.77 8.38
C ILE A 99 9.82 9.17 6.99
N PRO A 100 11.05 8.68 6.73
CA PRO A 100 11.39 8.12 5.44
C PRO A 100 10.45 6.97 5.11
N ARG A 101 9.93 7.01 3.87
CA ARG A 101 9.00 6.05 3.30
C ARG A 101 9.64 4.66 3.32
N ALA A 102 9.28 3.82 4.30
CA ALA A 102 9.62 2.39 4.36
C ALA A 102 8.81 1.64 3.33
#